data_AF-A0A2M6ZD36-F1
#
_entry.id   AF-A0A2M6ZD36-F1
#
_cell.length_a   1.000
_cell.length_b   1.000
_cell.length_c   1.000
_cell.angle_alpha   90.00
_cell.angle_beta   90.00
_cell.angle_gamma   90.00
#
_symmetry.space_group_name_H-M   'P 1'
#
loop_
_entity.id
_entity.type
_entity.pdbx_description
1 polymer ?
#
loop_
_entity_poly.entity_id
_entity_poly.type
_entity_poly.pdbx_seq_one_letter_code
_entity_poly.pdbx_strand_id
1 'polypeptide(L)'
;MNNPIQNRYDFVFFFDVKDGNPNGDPDSGNLPRVDPETGHGLVTDVCLKRKVRNYVQLKKGCTSPFDIFVKEKAVLNNLIDEAHEQNNVKTKEKGEKTEAARQYMCARYYDVRTFGAVMSTGKNAGQVRGPVQFTFARSIGQIVPLEHSITRMAVATEAEAEKQQGDNRTMGRKFTVSYALYRCHGFISAPFAAQTGFSDADLDLFWDSITNMFEHDHSAARGQMAARRLIVFKHNSALGNAPSHKLFDMVKVSPKIEREVIRDFGQYIITAPTQTDMPDGVEVIEKL
;
A
#
# COMPACT_ATOMS: atom_id res chain seq x y z
N MET A 1 -7.63 -26.28 4.52
CA MET A 1 -6.29 -25.67 4.50
C MET A 1 -6.14 -25.05 3.13
N ASN A 2 -5.91 -23.75 3.04
CA ASN A 2 -5.61 -23.14 1.74
C ASN A 2 -4.13 -23.37 1.44
N ASN A 3 -3.84 -23.90 0.26
CA ASN A 3 -2.46 -24.12 -0.16
C ASN A 3 -1.79 -22.77 -0.44
N PRO A 4 -0.53 -22.57 -0.02
CA PRO A 4 0.21 -21.36 -0.36
C PRO A 4 0.41 -21.24 -1.87
N ILE A 5 0.55 -20.01 -2.36
CA ILE A 5 0.85 -19.78 -3.79
C ILE A 5 2.15 -20.48 -4.18
N GLN A 6 2.17 -21.07 -5.39
CA GLN A 6 3.34 -21.79 -5.91
C GLN A 6 4.12 -20.97 -6.95
N ASN A 7 3.56 -19.85 -7.40
CA ASN A 7 4.15 -18.97 -8.40
C ASN A 7 4.67 -17.69 -7.75
N ARG A 8 5.83 -17.21 -8.23
CA ARG A 8 6.26 -15.83 -7.98
C ARG A 8 5.47 -14.88 -8.88
N TYR A 9 5.20 -13.68 -8.38
CA TYR A 9 4.64 -12.59 -9.18
C TYR A 9 5.48 -11.33 -9.04
N ASP A 10 5.61 -10.58 -10.13
CA ASP A 10 6.05 -9.19 -10.12
C ASP A 10 4.93 -8.34 -10.71
N PHE A 11 4.81 -7.07 -10.34
CA PHE A 11 3.77 -6.23 -10.95
C PHE A 11 4.15 -4.75 -11.01
N VAL A 12 3.56 -4.07 -11.99
CA VAL A 12 3.59 -2.61 -12.12
C VAL A 12 2.19 -2.09 -11.90
N PHE A 13 2.04 -1.18 -10.93
CA PHE A 13 0.78 -0.54 -10.62
C PHE A 13 0.86 0.96 -10.89
N PHE A 14 -0.09 1.46 -11.66
CA PHE A 14 -0.28 2.87 -11.93
C PHE A 14 -1.52 3.39 -11.24
N PHE A 15 -1.38 4.52 -10.58
CA PHE A 15 -2.48 5.28 -10.00
C PHE A 15 -2.18 6.76 -10.12
N ASP A 16 -3.22 7.58 -10.22
CA ASP A 16 -3.05 9.02 -10.27
C ASP A 16 -3.68 9.70 -9.05
N VAL A 17 -3.37 10.99 -8.92
CA VAL A 17 -4.06 11.94 -8.05
C VAL A 17 -4.35 13.19 -8.87
N LYS A 18 -5.55 13.75 -8.68
CA LYS A 18 -5.96 15.04 -9.19
C LYS A 18 -6.44 15.93 -8.05
N ASP A 19 -5.92 17.15 -8.02
CA ASP A 19 -6.19 18.19 -7.03
C ASP A 19 -6.15 17.68 -5.58
N GLY A 20 -5.09 16.94 -5.24
CA GLY A 20 -5.02 16.18 -3.99
C GLY A 20 -3.60 15.92 -3.49
N ASN A 21 -3.52 15.41 -2.26
CA ASN A 21 -2.29 15.00 -1.61
C ASN A 21 -2.26 13.48 -1.42
N PRO A 22 -1.49 12.73 -2.24
CA PRO A 22 -1.52 11.28 -2.22
C PRO A 22 -0.79 10.71 -1.00
N ASN A 23 0.26 11.40 -0.52
CA ASN A 23 1.03 11.04 0.66
C ASN A 23 1.79 12.26 1.19
N GLY A 24 1.28 12.85 2.28
CA GLY A 24 1.94 13.97 2.95
C GLY A 24 3.18 13.55 3.73
N ASP A 25 4.13 14.48 3.81
CA ASP A 25 5.36 14.36 4.57
C ASP A 25 5.20 14.97 5.98
N PRO A 26 5.26 14.18 7.06
CA PRO A 26 5.15 14.69 8.41
C PRO A 26 6.28 15.67 8.77
N ASP A 27 7.47 15.53 8.17
CA ASP A 27 8.62 16.38 8.45
C ASP A 27 8.56 17.70 7.68
N SER A 28 7.77 17.76 6.59
CA SER A 28 7.56 18.97 5.77
C SER A 28 6.15 19.53 5.90
N GLY A 29 5.57 19.49 7.12
CA GLY A 29 4.28 20.14 7.39
C GLY A 29 3.11 19.58 6.56
N ASN A 30 3.16 18.29 6.21
CA ASN A 30 2.18 17.58 5.37
C ASN A 30 2.17 17.97 3.88
N LEU A 31 3.22 18.61 3.37
CA LEU A 31 3.45 18.75 1.92
C LEU A 31 3.50 17.36 1.25
N PRO A 32 3.01 17.20 0.00
CA PRO A 32 3.28 16.00 -0.78
C PRO A 32 4.77 15.67 -0.79
N ARG A 33 5.13 14.41 -0.54
CA ARG A 33 6.54 13.98 -0.58
C ARG A 33 7.12 14.15 -1.97
N VAL A 34 8.33 14.69 -2.04
CA VAL A 34 9.08 14.93 -3.29
C VAL A 34 10.49 14.37 -3.12
N ASP A 35 11.02 13.76 -4.19
CA ASP A 35 12.43 13.43 -4.30
C ASP A 35 13.24 14.73 -4.54
N PRO A 36 14.18 15.07 -3.66
CA PRO A 36 14.85 16.37 -3.70
C PRO A 36 15.80 16.55 -4.88
N GLU A 37 16.30 15.46 -5.48
CA GLU A 37 17.22 15.55 -6.61
C GLU A 37 16.47 15.72 -7.94
N THR A 38 15.34 15.02 -8.06
CA THR A 38 14.64 14.90 -9.35
C THR A 38 13.34 15.66 -9.43
N GLY A 39 12.76 16.10 -8.30
CA GLY A 39 11.46 16.79 -8.24
C GLY A 39 10.25 15.87 -8.46
N HIS A 40 10.45 14.55 -8.55
CA HIS A 40 9.33 13.60 -8.69
C HIS A 40 8.65 13.38 -7.35
N GLY A 41 7.33 13.29 -7.37
CA GLY A 41 6.55 12.95 -6.19
C GLY A 41 6.83 11.52 -5.73
N LEU A 42 6.76 11.30 -4.42
CA LEU A 42 6.90 10.00 -3.80
C LEU A 42 5.62 9.63 -3.05
N VAL A 43 5.26 8.35 -3.11
CA VAL A 43 4.28 7.73 -2.22
C VAL A 43 4.94 6.52 -1.60
N THR A 44 5.04 6.52 -0.27
CA THR A 44 5.71 5.46 0.48
C THR A 44 4.97 4.13 0.33
N ASP A 45 5.71 3.02 0.38
CA ASP A 45 5.12 1.68 0.35
C ASP A 45 4.17 1.46 1.53
N VAL A 46 4.50 1.98 2.71
CA VAL A 46 3.65 1.91 3.90
C VAL A 46 2.32 2.66 3.74
N CYS A 47 2.28 3.74 2.95
CA CYS A 47 1.05 4.44 2.61
C CYS A 47 0.11 3.54 1.78
N LEU A 48 0.64 2.90 0.73
CA LEU A 48 -0.15 1.97 -0.09
C LEU A 48 -0.57 0.73 0.71
N LYS A 49 0.34 0.15 1.50
CA LYS A 49 0.04 -0.98 2.39
C LYS A 49 -1.04 -0.61 3.43
N ARG A 50 -1.12 0.65 3.88
CA ARG A 50 -2.20 1.13 4.76
C ARG A 50 -3.54 1.13 4.02
N LYS A 51 -3.59 1.62 2.78
CA LYS A 51 -4.82 1.64 1.97
C LYS A 51 -5.32 0.22 1.68
N VAL A 52 -4.42 -0.71 1.36
CA VAL A 52 -4.77 -2.15 1.23
C VAL A 52 -5.36 -2.70 2.53
N ARG A 53 -4.73 -2.43 3.69
CA ARG A 53 -5.28 -2.85 5.00
C ARG A 53 -6.69 -2.30 5.20
N ASN A 54 -6.90 -1.00 5.00
CA ASN A 54 -8.20 -0.36 5.20
C ASN A 54 -9.27 -0.99 4.30
N TYR A 55 -8.96 -1.25 3.03
CA TYR A 55 -9.89 -1.91 2.12
C TYR A 55 -10.26 -3.32 2.61
N VAL A 56 -9.28 -4.12 3.04
CA VAL A 56 -9.52 -5.46 3.58
C VAL A 56 -10.38 -5.40 4.85
N GLN A 57 -10.16 -4.41 5.73
CA GLN A 57 -11.00 -4.21 6.91
C GLN A 57 -12.46 -3.96 6.53
N LEU A 58 -12.69 -3.10 5.53
CA LEU A 58 -14.03 -2.80 5.04
C LEU A 58 -14.68 -4.04 4.42
N LYS A 59 -13.95 -4.78 3.59
CA LYS A 59 -14.48 -5.94 2.86
C LYS A 59 -14.68 -7.19 3.71
N LYS A 60 -13.86 -7.40 4.75
CA LYS A 60 -13.86 -8.62 5.57
C LYS A 60 -14.29 -8.39 7.03
N GLY A 61 -14.56 -7.15 7.42
CA GLY A 61 -15.09 -6.81 8.74
C GLY A 61 -14.13 -7.07 9.91
N CYS A 62 -12.81 -7.09 9.68
CA CYS A 62 -11.79 -7.42 10.70
C CYS A 62 -12.02 -8.78 11.41
N THR A 63 -12.53 -9.79 10.70
CA THR A 63 -12.77 -11.12 11.26
C THR A 63 -11.69 -12.10 10.83
N SER A 64 -11.29 -13.02 11.72
CA SER A 64 -10.38 -14.12 11.38
C SER A 64 -10.98 -14.96 10.23
N PRO A 65 -10.21 -15.33 9.19
CA PRO A 65 -8.74 -15.26 9.05
C PRO A 65 -8.21 -13.99 8.35
N PHE A 66 -9.04 -12.95 8.26
CA PHE A 66 -8.76 -11.68 7.56
C PHE A 66 -8.76 -10.46 8.50
N ASP A 67 -8.49 -10.67 9.80
CA ASP A 67 -8.31 -9.55 10.73
C ASP A 67 -7.02 -8.78 10.36
N ILE A 68 -6.89 -7.56 10.86
CA ILE A 68 -5.72 -6.70 10.62
C ILE A 68 -5.02 -6.39 11.93
N PHE A 69 -3.73 -6.74 11.99
CA PHE A 69 -2.88 -6.55 13.16
C PHE A 69 -2.52 -5.08 13.35
N VAL A 70 -2.03 -4.42 12.28
CA VAL A 70 -1.62 -3.02 12.33
C VAL A 70 -2.81 -2.12 12.00
N LYS A 71 -3.73 -1.91 12.95
CA LYS A 71 -4.91 -1.04 12.80
C LYS A 71 -4.92 0.13 13.78
N GLU A 72 -5.75 1.14 13.48
CA GLU A 72 -5.88 2.31 14.34
C GLU A 72 -6.31 1.90 15.76
N LYS A 73 -5.74 2.54 16.78
CA LYS A 73 -6.01 2.31 18.21
C LYS A 73 -5.68 0.90 18.74
N ALA A 74 -5.09 0.02 17.93
CA ALA A 74 -4.65 -1.29 18.40
C ALA A 74 -3.39 -1.18 19.28
N VAL A 75 -3.38 -1.94 20.38
CA VAL A 75 -2.19 -2.16 21.22
C VAL A 75 -1.61 -3.50 20.82
N LEU A 76 -0.50 -3.49 20.06
CA LEU A 76 0.05 -4.70 19.44
C LEU A 76 0.41 -5.79 20.45
N ASN A 77 0.93 -5.42 21.61
CA ASN A 77 1.27 -6.38 22.67
C ASN A 77 0.04 -7.12 23.21
N ASN A 78 -1.14 -6.49 23.28
CA ASN A 78 -2.36 -7.17 23.71
C ASN A 78 -2.77 -8.27 22.72
N LEU A 79 -2.58 -8.02 21.42
CA LEU A 79 -2.87 -8.98 20.36
C LEU A 79 -1.86 -10.13 20.34
N ILE A 80 -0.58 -9.82 20.60
CA ILE A 80 0.47 -10.85 20.79
C ILE A 80 0.17 -11.70 22.03
N ASP A 81 -0.26 -11.06 23.12
CA ASP A 81 -0.62 -11.77 24.34
C ASP A 81 -1.82 -12.70 24.12
N GLU A 82 -2.85 -12.26 23.38
CA GLU A 82 -3.99 -13.09 22.98
C GLU A 82 -3.55 -14.34 22.21
N ALA A 83 -2.53 -14.23 21.34
CA ALA A 83 -1.97 -15.37 20.61
C ALA A 83 -1.38 -16.42 21.55
N HIS A 84 -0.67 -15.97 22.60
CA HIS A 84 -0.16 -16.86 23.66
C HIS A 84 -1.26 -17.45 24.51
N GLU A 85 -2.46 -16.85 24.51
CA GLU A 85 -3.59 -17.38 25.26
C GLU A 85 -4.34 -18.54 24.56
N GLN A 86 -4.02 -18.80 23.28
CA GLN A 86 -4.67 -19.84 22.48
C GLN A 86 -4.22 -21.24 22.90
N ASN A 87 -5.14 -22.20 22.88
CA ASN A 87 -4.86 -23.57 23.32
C ASN A 87 -3.69 -24.22 22.56
N ASN A 88 -3.61 -24.01 21.24
CA ASN A 88 -2.53 -24.53 20.40
C ASN A 88 -1.15 -23.89 20.65
N VAL A 89 -1.08 -22.82 21.46
CA VAL A 89 0.15 -22.15 21.87
C VAL A 89 0.44 -22.39 23.35
N LYS A 90 -0.58 -22.35 24.22
CA LYS A 90 -0.45 -22.60 25.66
C LYS A 90 0.16 -23.95 25.97
N THR A 91 -0.31 -25.00 25.27
CA THR A 91 0.08 -26.40 25.50
C THR A 91 1.45 -26.75 24.93
N LYS A 92 2.09 -25.82 24.20
CA LYS A 92 3.41 -26.02 23.62
C LYS A 92 4.51 -25.86 24.66
N GLU A 93 5.61 -26.60 24.45
CA GLU A 93 6.81 -26.46 25.26
C GLU A 93 7.41 -25.05 25.11
N LYS A 94 8.16 -24.59 26.12
CA LYS A 94 8.69 -23.21 26.18
C LYS A 94 9.47 -22.80 24.92
N GLY A 95 10.19 -23.74 24.30
CA GLY A 95 10.95 -23.50 23.05
C GLY A 95 10.08 -23.39 21.78
N GLU A 96 8.86 -23.93 21.79
CA GLU A 96 7.96 -23.96 20.63
C GLU A 96 6.88 -22.86 20.67
N LYS A 97 6.67 -22.22 21.83
CA LYS A 97 5.58 -21.22 22.00
C LYS A 97 5.69 -20.06 21.02
N THR A 98 6.89 -19.54 20.79
CA THR A 98 7.09 -18.42 19.86
C THR A 98 6.69 -18.80 18.44
N GLU A 99 7.05 -20.02 18.00
CA GLU A 99 6.69 -20.52 16.67
C GLU A 99 5.19 -20.74 16.53
N ALA A 100 4.57 -21.36 17.53
CA ALA A 100 3.13 -21.59 17.53
C ALA A 100 2.34 -20.27 17.56
N ALA A 101 2.78 -19.29 18.35
CA ALA A 101 2.21 -17.94 18.37
C ALA A 101 2.35 -17.28 17.00
N ARG A 102 3.54 -17.35 16.38
CA ARG A 102 3.79 -16.82 15.03
C ARG A 102 2.83 -17.40 13.99
N GLN A 103 2.63 -18.71 14.02
CA GLN A 103 1.70 -19.39 13.12
C GLN A 103 0.24 -18.96 13.35
N TYR A 104 -0.18 -18.80 14.61
CA TYR A 104 -1.50 -18.24 14.92
C TYR A 104 -1.65 -16.81 14.38
N MET A 105 -0.63 -15.97 14.55
CA MET A 105 -0.64 -14.59 14.03
C MET A 105 -0.78 -14.57 12.51
N CYS A 106 -0.04 -15.42 11.78
CA CYS A 106 -0.18 -15.56 10.32
C CYS A 106 -1.55 -16.11 9.91
N ALA A 107 -2.12 -17.07 10.65
CA ALA A 107 -3.43 -17.64 10.33
C ALA A 107 -4.56 -16.63 10.55
N ARG A 108 -4.47 -15.80 11.58
CA ARG A 108 -5.51 -14.84 11.97
C ARG A 108 -5.47 -13.54 11.17
N TYR A 109 -4.27 -12.98 11.00
CA TYR A 109 -4.10 -11.62 10.49
C TYR A 109 -3.63 -11.62 9.03
N TYR A 110 -4.48 -11.08 8.16
CA TYR A 110 -4.18 -11.01 6.73
C TYR A 110 -2.94 -10.14 6.45
N ASP A 111 -2.78 -9.01 7.14
CA ASP A 111 -1.64 -8.13 6.89
C ASP A 111 -0.31 -8.71 7.40
N VAL A 112 -0.32 -9.49 8.47
CA VAL A 112 0.86 -10.26 8.93
C VAL A 112 1.20 -11.34 7.90
N ARG A 113 0.19 -12.08 7.42
CA ARG A 113 0.36 -13.11 6.40
C ARG A 113 0.87 -12.56 5.06
N THR A 114 0.43 -11.36 4.70
CA THR A 114 0.69 -10.75 3.38
C THR A 114 1.98 -9.92 3.37
N PHE A 115 2.14 -9.01 4.32
CA PHE A 115 3.25 -8.04 4.35
C PHE A 115 4.35 -8.39 5.36
N GLY A 116 4.05 -9.28 6.31
CA GLY A 116 4.92 -9.58 7.44
C GLY A 116 4.76 -8.57 8.58
N ALA A 117 5.32 -8.93 9.73
CA ALA A 117 5.34 -8.10 10.92
C ALA A 117 6.51 -8.49 11.84
N VAL A 118 7.01 -7.51 12.58
CA VAL A 118 7.88 -7.75 13.74
C VAL A 118 6.98 -7.81 14.97
N MET A 119 6.95 -8.96 15.65
CA MET A 119 6.08 -9.25 16.79
C MET A 119 6.89 -9.75 17.99
N SER A 120 8.15 -9.33 18.08
CA SER A 120 9.11 -9.76 19.10
C SER A 120 8.99 -8.99 20.43
N THR A 121 8.04 -8.06 20.53
CA THR A 121 7.73 -7.32 21.76
C THR A 121 6.81 -8.14 22.68
N GLY A 122 6.81 -7.80 23.98
CA GLY A 122 5.95 -8.49 24.96
C GLY A 122 6.28 -9.97 25.08
N LYS A 123 5.25 -10.84 25.08
CA LYS A 123 5.41 -12.31 25.12
C LYS A 123 6.11 -12.92 23.90
N ASN A 124 6.41 -12.11 22.87
CA ASN A 124 7.17 -12.49 21.68
C ASN A 124 6.46 -13.56 20.82
N ALA A 125 6.02 -13.17 19.62
CA ALA A 125 5.52 -14.05 18.56
C ALA A 125 6.48 -14.07 17.34
N GLY A 126 7.74 -13.72 17.55
CA GLY A 126 8.80 -13.73 16.55
C GLY A 126 8.68 -12.62 15.53
N GLN A 127 9.13 -12.92 14.31
CA GLN A 127 9.03 -12.02 13.16
C GLN A 127 8.75 -12.83 11.90
N VAL A 128 8.08 -12.20 10.95
CA VAL A 128 7.75 -12.81 9.67
C VAL A 128 7.98 -11.82 8.55
N ARG A 129 8.58 -12.28 7.45
CA ARG A 129 8.64 -11.53 6.21
C ARG A 129 7.49 -12.00 5.32
N GLY A 130 6.59 -11.10 4.98
CA GLY A 130 5.47 -11.42 4.10
C GLY A 130 5.92 -11.57 2.65
N PRO A 131 5.20 -12.38 1.85
CA PRO A 131 5.50 -12.58 0.44
C PRO A 131 5.37 -11.31 -0.39
N VAL A 132 4.46 -10.42 -0.02
CA VAL A 132 4.10 -9.25 -0.83
C VAL A 132 4.89 -8.02 -0.37
N GLN A 133 5.74 -7.50 -1.24
CA GLN A 133 6.53 -6.28 -1.00
C GLN A 133 6.37 -5.31 -2.15
N PHE A 134 6.27 -4.02 -1.85
CA PHE A 134 6.33 -2.94 -2.85
C PHE A 134 7.36 -1.93 -2.39
N THR A 135 7.91 -1.21 -3.35
CA THR A 135 8.79 -0.06 -3.10
C THR A 135 7.99 1.24 -3.13
N PHE A 136 8.67 2.35 -2.87
CA PHE A 136 8.07 3.67 -3.05
C PHE A 136 7.55 3.81 -4.49
N ALA A 137 6.32 4.30 -4.62
CA ALA A 137 5.81 4.72 -5.90
C ALA A 137 6.34 6.11 -6.23
N ARG A 138 6.72 6.31 -7.49
CA ARG A 138 7.30 7.56 -7.97
C ARG A 138 6.44 8.12 -9.09
N SER A 139 6.22 9.43 -9.10
CA SER A 139 5.50 10.06 -10.21
C SER A 139 6.28 9.92 -11.52
N ILE A 140 5.58 9.91 -12.66
CA ILE A 140 6.21 9.81 -13.99
C ILE A 140 6.91 11.11 -14.40
N GLY A 141 6.32 12.25 -14.04
CA GLY A 141 6.92 13.56 -14.21
C GLY A 141 7.13 14.25 -12.86
N GLN A 142 7.84 15.37 -12.89
CA GLN A 142 8.01 16.24 -11.72
C GLN A 142 6.66 16.74 -11.21
N ILE A 143 6.53 16.89 -9.89
CA ILE A 143 5.34 17.47 -9.28
C ILE A 143 5.65 18.85 -8.73
N VAL A 144 4.63 19.71 -8.74
CA VAL A 144 4.67 21.02 -8.10
C VAL A 144 3.61 21.02 -7.00
N PRO A 145 4.00 20.91 -5.72
CA PRO A 145 3.08 21.11 -4.61
C PRO A 145 2.54 22.54 -4.62
N LEU A 146 1.22 22.68 -4.48
CA LEU A 146 0.53 23.95 -4.36
C LEU A 146 0.01 24.12 -2.94
N GLU A 147 0.19 25.32 -2.39
CA GLU A 147 -0.41 25.72 -1.12
C GLU A 147 -1.69 26.52 -1.37
N HIS A 148 -2.77 26.06 -0.74
CA HIS A 148 -4.06 26.72 -0.75
C HIS A 148 -4.41 27.18 0.66
N SER A 149 -4.41 28.49 0.87
CA SER A 149 -4.93 29.11 2.08
C SER A 149 -6.44 28.91 2.16
N ILE A 150 -6.92 28.39 3.29
CA ILE A 150 -8.34 28.18 3.57
C ILE A 150 -8.71 28.84 4.90
N THR A 151 -10.00 29.10 5.11
CA THR A 151 -10.50 29.72 6.35
C THR A 151 -11.54 28.82 6.99
N ARG A 152 -11.38 28.56 8.29
CA ARG A 152 -12.41 27.96 9.14
C ARG A 152 -13.12 29.09 9.88
N MET A 153 -14.42 29.25 9.65
CA MET A 153 -15.28 30.30 10.24
C MET A 153 -15.67 30.02 11.72
N ALA A 154 -14.94 29.13 12.38
CA ALA A 154 -15.14 28.75 13.77
C ALA A 154 -13.78 28.57 14.44
N VAL A 155 -13.72 28.88 15.73
CA VAL A 155 -12.55 28.63 16.58
C VAL A 155 -12.74 27.36 17.40
N ALA A 156 -11.65 26.69 17.78
CA ALA A 156 -11.72 25.44 18.51
C ALA A 156 -11.86 25.64 20.03
N THR A 157 -11.45 26.81 20.54
CA THR A 157 -11.44 27.11 21.98
C THR A 157 -11.90 28.55 22.23
N GLU A 158 -12.48 28.80 23.40
CA GLU A 158 -12.86 30.16 23.84
C GLU A 158 -11.65 31.09 23.87
N ALA A 159 -10.48 30.59 24.30
CA ALA A 159 -9.23 31.32 24.26
C ALA A 159 -8.79 31.73 22.85
N GLU A 160 -9.15 30.98 21.80
CA GLU A 160 -8.93 31.40 20.41
C GLU A 160 -9.90 32.49 19.97
N ALA A 161 -11.18 32.43 20.37
CA ALA A 161 -12.17 33.47 20.06
C ALA A 161 -11.78 34.82 20.67
N GLU A 162 -11.37 34.81 21.94
CA GLU A 162 -10.94 36.01 22.66
C GLU A 162 -9.69 36.63 22.01
N LYS A 163 -8.71 35.81 21.63
CA LYS A 163 -7.50 36.26 20.91
C LYS A 163 -7.81 36.86 19.54
N GLN A 164 -8.85 36.37 18.88
CA GLN A 164 -9.30 36.86 17.56
C GLN A 164 -10.32 38.00 17.67
N GLN A 165 -10.57 38.54 18.87
CA GLN A 165 -11.47 39.68 19.11
C GLN A 165 -12.86 39.49 18.48
N GLY A 166 -13.35 38.24 18.41
CA GLY A 166 -14.67 37.92 17.88
C GLY A 166 -14.78 37.74 16.36
N ASP A 167 -13.71 37.90 15.57
CA ASP A 167 -13.75 37.63 14.12
C ASP A 167 -13.90 36.12 13.82
N ASN A 168 -13.46 35.26 14.76
CA ASN A 168 -13.65 33.80 14.76
C ASN A 168 -13.20 33.08 13.46
N ARG A 169 -12.15 33.58 12.81
CA ARG A 169 -11.58 33.02 11.57
C ARG A 169 -10.19 32.44 11.84
N THR A 170 -10.09 31.11 11.82
CA THR A 170 -8.79 30.41 11.82
C THR A 170 -8.36 30.14 10.39
N MET A 171 -7.16 30.59 9.99
CA MET A 171 -6.58 30.22 8.69
C MET A 171 -5.94 28.83 8.76
N GLY A 172 -6.26 27.99 7.78
CA GLY A 172 -5.62 26.70 7.55
C GLY A 172 -4.92 26.68 6.19
N ARG A 173 -4.13 25.64 5.95
CA ARG A 173 -3.45 25.40 4.68
C ARG A 173 -3.78 24.00 4.17
N LYS A 174 -4.00 23.90 2.86
CA LYS A 174 -4.07 22.62 2.15
C LYS A 174 -2.95 22.57 1.12
N PHE A 175 -2.24 21.45 1.11
CA PHE A 175 -1.20 21.19 0.14
C PHE A 175 -1.68 20.14 -0.84
N THR A 176 -1.64 20.42 -2.12
CA THR A 176 -2.13 19.51 -3.17
C THR A 176 -1.21 19.51 -4.38
N VAL A 177 -1.31 18.45 -5.17
CA VAL A 177 -0.76 18.38 -6.53
C VAL A 177 -1.93 18.46 -7.49
N SER A 178 -1.85 19.32 -8.51
CA SER A 178 -2.93 19.44 -9.51
C SER A 178 -3.17 18.13 -10.25
N TYR A 179 -2.08 17.47 -10.67
CA TYR A 179 -2.14 16.14 -11.23
C TYR A 179 -0.78 15.43 -11.12
N ALA A 180 -0.78 14.14 -10.81
CA ALA A 180 0.39 13.29 -10.98
C ALA A 180 -0.02 11.84 -11.20
N LEU A 181 0.64 11.17 -12.16
CA LEU A 181 0.57 9.72 -12.35
C LEU A 181 1.76 9.08 -11.63
N TYR A 182 1.50 8.16 -10.72
CA TYR A 182 2.50 7.41 -9.96
C TYR A 182 2.64 5.99 -10.48
N ARG A 183 3.87 5.49 -10.46
CA ARG A 183 4.22 4.11 -10.79
C ARG A 183 4.82 3.43 -9.57
N CYS A 184 4.24 2.30 -9.19
CA CYS A 184 4.70 1.42 -8.12
C CYS A 184 5.18 0.09 -8.71
N HIS A 185 6.26 -0.47 -8.15
CA HIS A 185 6.75 -1.80 -8.44
C HIS A 185 6.51 -2.72 -7.24
N GLY A 186 6.02 -3.91 -7.52
CA GLY A 186 5.72 -4.91 -6.51
C GLY A 186 6.27 -6.30 -6.83
N PHE A 187 6.48 -7.07 -5.77
CA PHE A 187 7.11 -8.38 -5.77
C PHE A 187 6.33 -9.30 -4.83
N ILE A 188 6.05 -10.52 -5.27
CA ILE A 188 5.34 -11.55 -4.51
C ILE A 188 6.13 -12.86 -4.55
N SER A 189 6.71 -13.23 -3.41
CA SER A 189 7.59 -14.40 -3.28
C SER A 189 6.83 -15.65 -2.83
N ALA A 190 6.78 -16.69 -3.67
CA ALA A 190 6.18 -17.98 -3.30
C ALA A 190 6.88 -18.65 -2.09
N PRO A 191 8.22 -18.66 -1.96
CA PRO A 191 8.87 -19.22 -0.76
C PRO A 191 8.46 -18.53 0.55
N PHE A 192 8.26 -17.21 0.55
CA PHE A 192 7.76 -16.51 1.75
C PHE A 192 6.26 -16.74 1.97
N ALA A 193 5.50 -16.98 0.91
CA ALA A 193 4.11 -17.39 1.02
C ALA A 193 3.97 -18.76 1.69
N ALA A 194 4.86 -19.71 1.38
CA ALA A 194 4.92 -21.02 2.02
C ALA A 194 5.19 -20.93 3.53
N GLN A 195 5.97 -19.94 4.00
CA GLN A 195 6.24 -19.73 5.42
C GLN A 195 5.06 -19.07 6.17
N THR A 196 4.26 -18.27 5.48
CA THR A 196 3.16 -17.49 6.06
C THR A 196 1.78 -18.12 5.88
N GLY A 197 1.65 -19.07 4.96
CA GLY A 197 0.37 -19.62 4.53
C GLY A 197 -0.41 -18.72 3.56
N PHE A 198 0.24 -17.72 2.95
CA PHE A 198 -0.41 -16.82 2.00
C PHE A 198 -0.87 -17.57 0.75
N SER A 199 -2.18 -17.61 0.54
CA SER A 199 -2.85 -18.47 -0.43
C SER A 199 -3.30 -17.74 -1.69
N ASP A 200 -3.76 -18.47 -2.70
CA ASP A 200 -4.36 -17.85 -3.91
C ASP A 200 -5.58 -16.98 -3.57
N ALA A 201 -6.38 -17.37 -2.55
CA ALA A 201 -7.50 -16.54 -2.08
C ALA A 201 -7.03 -15.22 -1.43
N ASP A 202 -5.88 -15.23 -0.76
CA ASP A 202 -5.27 -14.01 -0.23
C ASP A 202 -4.69 -13.15 -1.36
N LEU A 203 -4.13 -13.79 -2.39
CA LEU A 203 -3.62 -13.12 -3.59
C LEU A 203 -4.75 -12.44 -4.39
N ASP A 204 -5.90 -13.09 -4.55
CA ASP A 204 -7.07 -12.51 -5.20
C ASP A 204 -7.61 -11.32 -4.40
N LEU A 205 -7.69 -11.46 -3.07
CA LEU A 205 -8.05 -10.34 -2.19
C LEU A 205 -7.05 -9.19 -2.30
N PHE A 206 -5.77 -9.49 -2.45
CA PHE A 206 -4.72 -8.48 -2.64
C PHE A 206 -4.93 -7.70 -3.94
N TRP A 207 -5.18 -8.38 -5.07
CA TRP A 207 -5.42 -7.73 -6.35
C TRP A 207 -6.68 -6.86 -6.35
N ASP A 208 -7.74 -7.39 -5.78
CA ASP A 208 -8.99 -6.67 -5.56
C ASP A 208 -8.79 -5.45 -4.65
N SER A 209 -7.96 -5.57 -3.62
CA SER A 209 -7.61 -4.44 -2.75
C SER A 209 -6.83 -3.36 -3.49
N ILE A 210 -5.78 -3.71 -4.25
CA ILE A 210 -5.00 -2.72 -5.02
C ILE A 210 -5.86 -1.97 -6.03
N THR A 211 -6.81 -2.67 -6.63
CA THR A 211 -7.72 -2.11 -7.64
C THR A 211 -8.72 -1.13 -7.02
N ASN A 212 -9.20 -1.40 -5.81
CA ASN A 212 -10.31 -0.65 -5.20
C ASN A 212 -9.90 0.19 -3.98
N MET A 213 -8.62 0.23 -3.60
CA MET A 213 -8.19 0.87 -2.34
C MET A 213 -8.43 2.39 -2.28
N PHE A 214 -8.62 3.06 -3.42
CA PHE A 214 -8.87 4.50 -3.47
C PHE A 214 -10.36 4.85 -3.40
N GLU A 215 -11.25 3.98 -3.88
CA GLU A 215 -12.71 4.18 -3.92
C GLU A 215 -13.33 4.35 -2.52
N HIS A 216 -12.67 3.80 -1.50
CA HIS A 216 -13.12 3.88 -0.11
C HIS A 216 -12.19 4.71 0.79
N ASP A 217 -11.23 5.42 0.21
CA ASP A 217 -10.25 6.23 0.96
C ASP A 217 -10.33 7.72 0.57
N HIS A 218 -11.47 8.17 0.03
CA HIS A 218 -11.73 9.57 -0.29
C HIS A 218 -11.67 10.46 0.95
N SER A 219 -11.01 11.61 0.83
CA SER A 219 -11.01 12.64 1.86
C SER A 219 -10.71 14.02 1.25
N ALA A 220 -11.03 15.07 1.99
CA ALA A 220 -10.82 16.45 1.57
C ALA A 220 -9.35 16.84 1.31
N ALA A 221 -8.40 16.00 1.73
CA ALA A 221 -6.97 16.18 1.49
C ALA A 221 -6.46 15.37 0.29
N ARG A 222 -7.06 14.21 0.02
CA ARG A 222 -6.56 13.26 -1.00
C ARG A 222 -7.01 13.60 -2.41
N GLY A 223 -8.04 14.42 -2.56
CA GLY A 223 -8.61 14.76 -3.87
C GLY A 223 -9.14 13.51 -4.58
N GLN A 224 -9.00 13.49 -5.91
CA GLN A 224 -9.40 12.35 -6.73
C GLN A 224 -8.19 11.46 -6.97
N MET A 225 -8.06 10.38 -6.20
CA MET A 225 -7.10 9.32 -6.47
C MET A 225 -7.81 8.18 -7.20
N ALA A 226 -7.21 7.61 -8.24
CA ALA A 226 -7.76 6.45 -8.94
C ALA A 226 -6.68 5.44 -9.31
N ALA A 227 -7.02 4.16 -9.21
CA ALA A 227 -6.24 3.09 -9.81
C ALA A 227 -6.41 3.18 -11.34
N ARG A 228 -5.31 3.11 -12.09
CA ARG A 228 -5.32 3.34 -13.54
C ARG A 228 -4.97 2.11 -14.36
N ARG A 229 -3.89 1.41 -13.99
CA ARG A 229 -3.48 0.15 -14.64
C ARG A 229 -2.76 -0.75 -13.66
N LEU A 230 -2.94 -2.06 -13.82
CA LEU A 230 -2.28 -3.08 -13.03
C LEU A 230 -1.80 -4.19 -13.97
N ILE A 231 -0.49 -4.25 -14.17
CA ILE A 231 0.18 -5.20 -15.05
C ILE A 231 0.92 -6.19 -14.16
N VAL A 232 0.55 -7.47 -14.24
CA VAL A 232 1.06 -8.55 -13.41
C VAL A 232 1.87 -9.51 -14.29
N PHE A 233 3.06 -9.87 -13.82
CA PHE A 233 3.92 -10.87 -14.41
C PHE A 233 3.92 -12.09 -13.49
N LYS A 234 3.28 -13.18 -13.92
CA LYS A 234 3.27 -14.46 -13.21
C LYS A 234 4.39 -15.33 -13.76
N HIS A 235 5.20 -15.88 -12.86
CA HIS A 235 6.26 -16.81 -13.23
C HIS A 235 5.82 -18.26 -13.03
N ASN A 236 6.20 -19.15 -13.94
CA ASN A 236 5.91 -20.59 -13.82
C ASN A 236 6.64 -21.23 -12.63
N SER A 237 7.77 -20.67 -12.20
CA SER A 237 8.57 -21.14 -11.06
C SER A 237 8.35 -20.31 -9.79
N ALA A 238 8.41 -20.96 -8.63
CA ALA A 238 8.38 -20.32 -7.32
C ALA A 238 9.52 -19.31 -7.10
N LEU A 239 10.68 -19.50 -7.77
CA LEU A 239 11.84 -18.60 -7.68
C LEU A 239 11.83 -17.51 -8.76
N GLY A 240 10.99 -17.68 -9.78
CA GLY A 240 10.91 -16.79 -10.95
C GLY A 240 11.62 -17.34 -12.18
N ASN A 241 11.18 -16.83 -13.33
CA ASN A 241 11.69 -17.18 -14.67
C ASN A 241 12.44 -16.02 -15.34
N ALA A 242 12.28 -14.79 -14.84
CA ALA A 242 12.95 -13.61 -15.37
C ALA A 242 13.29 -12.61 -14.23
N PRO A 243 14.33 -11.77 -14.42
CA PRO A 243 14.62 -10.67 -13.51
C PRO A 243 13.51 -9.60 -13.54
N SER A 244 13.07 -9.13 -12.37
CA SER A 244 11.96 -8.15 -12.27
C SER A 244 12.24 -6.85 -13.01
N HIS A 245 13.48 -6.35 -12.95
CA HIS A 245 13.84 -5.09 -13.61
C HIS A 245 13.60 -5.14 -15.13
N LYS A 246 13.88 -6.28 -15.79
CA LYS A 246 13.61 -6.45 -17.23
C LYS A 246 12.12 -6.39 -17.52
N LEU A 247 11.30 -7.04 -16.69
CA LEU A 247 9.84 -7.03 -16.83
C LEU A 247 9.26 -5.64 -16.57
N PHE A 248 9.77 -4.92 -15.58
CA PHE A 248 9.38 -3.54 -15.33
C PHE A 248 9.80 -2.63 -16.49
N ASP A 249 11.00 -2.80 -17.03
CA ASP A 249 11.49 -1.98 -18.15
C ASP A 249 10.65 -2.19 -19.42
N MET A 250 9.96 -3.31 -19.59
CA MET A 250 9.03 -3.54 -20.70
C MET A 250 7.78 -2.65 -20.62
N VAL A 251 7.40 -2.19 -19.43
CA VAL A 251 6.27 -1.26 -19.25
C VAL A 251 6.75 0.18 -19.44
N LYS A 252 6.40 0.75 -20.59
CA LYS A 252 6.79 2.11 -20.98
C LYS A 252 5.65 3.10 -20.72
N VAL A 253 6.03 4.31 -20.34
CA VAL A 253 5.09 5.42 -20.15
C VAL A 253 5.72 6.71 -20.65
N SER A 254 4.96 7.48 -21.41
CA SER A 254 5.37 8.78 -21.92
C SER A 254 4.16 9.73 -22.00
N PRO A 255 4.37 11.05 -21.95
CA PRO A 255 3.32 11.98 -22.31
C PRO A 255 2.96 11.83 -23.80
N LYS A 256 1.71 12.12 -24.16
CA LYS A 256 1.24 12.14 -25.55
C LYS A 256 1.87 13.27 -26.34
N ILE A 257 2.03 14.43 -25.71
CA ILE A 257 2.61 15.63 -26.30
C ILE A 257 3.81 16.04 -25.44
N GLU A 258 4.96 16.25 -26.08
CA GLU A 258 6.17 16.66 -25.39
C GLU A 258 5.98 18.04 -24.74
N ARG A 259 6.46 18.19 -23.50
CA ARG A 259 6.41 19.45 -22.71
C ARG A 259 5.01 19.99 -22.41
N GLU A 260 3.96 19.21 -22.67
CA GLU A 260 2.61 19.55 -22.24
C GLU A 260 2.49 19.47 -20.71
N VAL A 261 1.77 20.43 -20.13
CA VAL A 261 1.43 20.39 -18.72
C VAL A 261 0.36 19.33 -18.49
N ILE A 262 0.74 18.25 -17.81
CA ILE A 262 -0.18 17.13 -17.57
C ILE A 262 -1.17 17.45 -16.44
N ARG A 263 -2.45 17.22 -16.71
CA ARG A 263 -3.62 17.46 -15.85
C ARG A 263 -4.63 16.31 -15.86
N ASP A 264 -4.40 15.28 -16.68
CA ASP A 264 -5.29 14.14 -16.83
C ASP A 264 -4.54 12.87 -17.25
N PHE A 265 -5.10 11.72 -16.90
CA PHE A 265 -4.58 10.41 -17.29
C PHE A 265 -4.59 10.24 -18.81
N GLY A 266 -5.59 10.79 -19.49
CA GLY A 266 -5.71 10.77 -20.93
C GLY A 266 -4.57 11.45 -21.68
N GLN A 267 -3.67 12.18 -21.02
CA GLN A 267 -2.47 12.79 -21.62
C GLN A 267 -1.24 11.87 -21.57
N TYR A 268 -1.33 10.68 -20.98
CA TYR A 268 -0.27 9.67 -21.04
C TYR A 268 -0.56 8.59 -22.09
N ILE A 269 0.53 8.00 -22.59
CA ILE A 269 0.53 6.73 -23.30
C ILE A 269 1.25 5.74 -22.39
N ILE A 270 0.57 4.64 -22.04
CA ILE A 270 1.17 3.51 -21.33
C ILE A 270 1.18 2.33 -22.30
N THR A 271 2.37 1.81 -22.58
CA THR A 271 2.57 0.63 -23.41
C THR A 271 2.98 -0.51 -22.49
N ALA A 272 2.09 -1.49 -22.33
CA ALA A 272 2.36 -2.75 -21.67
C ALA A 272 2.82 -3.80 -22.69
N PRO A 273 3.70 -4.73 -22.30
CA PRO A 273 4.08 -5.82 -23.17
C PRO A 273 2.94 -6.83 -23.34
N THR A 274 2.92 -7.51 -24.47
CA THR A 274 1.98 -8.60 -24.75
C THR A 274 2.59 -9.95 -24.38
N GLN A 275 1.79 -11.01 -24.40
CA GLN A 275 2.29 -12.36 -24.09
C GLN A 275 3.39 -12.84 -25.05
N THR A 276 3.43 -12.36 -26.29
CA THR A 276 4.49 -12.70 -27.26
C THR A 276 5.83 -12.03 -26.95
N ASP A 277 5.83 -10.95 -26.16
CA ASP A 277 7.05 -10.25 -25.74
C ASP A 277 7.67 -10.87 -24.47
N MET A 278 6.96 -11.81 -23.82
CA MET A 278 7.37 -12.38 -22.55
C MET A 278 8.49 -13.41 -22.70
N PRO A 279 9.49 -13.40 -21.79
CA PRO A 279 10.43 -14.50 -21.68
C PRO A 279 9.73 -15.83 -21.36
N ASP A 280 10.36 -16.93 -21.74
CA ASP A 280 9.83 -18.27 -21.47
C ASP A 280 9.48 -18.46 -19.99
N GLY A 281 8.25 -18.92 -19.75
CA GLY A 281 7.73 -19.17 -18.41
C GLY A 281 7.29 -17.92 -17.64
N VAL A 282 7.05 -16.79 -18.34
CA VAL A 282 6.37 -15.61 -17.79
C VAL A 282 5.04 -15.39 -18.51
N GLU A 283 3.97 -15.30 -17.73
CA GLU A 283 2.64 -14.91 -18.19
C GLU A 283 2.39 -13.44 -17.81
N VAL A 284 1.95 -12.62 -18.76
CA VAL A 284 1.54 -11.23 -18.50
C VAL A 284 0.03 -11.13 -18.42
N ILE A 285 -0.46 -10.52 -17.34
CA ILE A 285 -1.89 -10.38 -17.02
C ILE A 285 -2.16 -8.91 -16.73
N GLU A 286 -3.06 -8.30 -17.51
CA GLU A 286 -3.56 -6.96 -17.24
C GLU A 286 -4.89 -7.06 -16.48
N LYS A 287 -4.97 -6.46 -15.29
CA LYS A 287 -6.15 -6.51 -14.41
C LYS A 287 -6.99 -5.22 -14.44
N LEU A 288 -6.46 -4.15 -15.03
CA LEU A 288 -7.08 -2.83 -15.19
C LEU A 288 -6.71 -2.23 -16.53
#